data_AF-A0A1Y1KN08-F1
#
_entry.id   AF-A0A1Y1KN08-F1
#
_cell.length_a   1.000
_cell.length_b   1.000
_cell.length_c   1.000
_cell.angle_alpha   90.00
_cell.angle_beta   90.00
_cell.angle_gamma   90.00
#
_symmetry.space_group_name_H-M   'P 1'
#
loop_
_entity.id
_entity.type
_entity.pdbx_description
1 polymer ?
#
loop_
_entity_poly.entity_id
_entity_poly.type
_entity_poly.pdbx_seq_one_letter_code
_entity_poly.pdbx_strand_id
1 'polypeptide(L)'
;MSFGPPKMKYGRKPELTRSQSQSQVVAEKLRQDGLFDIVEKIMQAVDQVAAQMNSKNGNSCILYKDNVINLCQHLKMYGAYVERVYEDQLNRAFVIFRNFAQDNERLDNLTRLHLLELIESRARGWKGSEGMTQYYRKKINQFTVSCRFWYRAVFFL
;
A
#
# COMPACT_ATOMS: atom_id res chain seq x y z
N MET A 1 4.91 62.67 -40.71
CA MET A 1 5.30 62.23 -39.36
C MET A 1 4.44 61.03 -39.01
N SER A 2 5.01 59.83 -38.87
CA SER A 2 4.25 58.63 -38.50
C SER A 2 4.86 57.99 -37.26
N PHE A 3 4.10 57.94 -36.18
CA PHE A 3 4.51 57.29 -34.93
C PHE A 3 4.17 55.79 -35.03
N GLY A 4 5.19 54.93 -35.11
CA GLY A 4 5.02 53.49 -34.97
C GLY A 4 4.86 53.08 -33.50
N PRO A 5 4.10 52.00 -33.19
CA PRO A 5 3.87 51.59 -31.80
C PRO A 5 5.15 51.03 -31.13
N PRO A 6 5.28 51.10 -29.79
CA PRO A 6 6.47 50.64 -29.08
C PRO A 6 6.67 49.13 -29.19
N LYS A 7 7.91 48.68 -29.41
CA LYS A 7 8.24 47.25 -29.39
C LYS A 7 8.17 46.70 -27.97
N MET A 8 7.17 45.86 -27.68
CA MET A 8 7.10 45.12 -26.42
C MET A 8 8.31 44.18 -26.29
N LYS A 9 9.09 44.37 -25.22
CA LYS A 9 10.13 43.40 -24.82
C LYS A 9 9.44 42.22 -24.15
N TYR A 10 9.37 41.08 -24.83
CA TYR A 10 9.00 39.82 -24.18
C TYR A 10 10.07 39.47 -23.15
N GLY A 11 9.74 39.64 -21.86
CA GLY A 11 10.57 39.15 -20.78
C GLY A 11 10.72 37.65 -20.90
N ARG A 12 11.97 37.16 -20.89
CA ARG A 12 12.27 35.72 -20.84
C ARG A 12 11.63 35.17 -19.56
N LYS A 13 10.55 34.40 -19.69
CA LYS A 13 9.98 33.69 -18.54
C LYS A 13 11.08 32.79 -17.95
N PRO A 14 11.25 32.73 -16.62
CA PRO A 14 12.18 31.79 -16.02
C PRO A 14 11.80 30.37 -16.46
N GLU A 15 12.79 29.67 -17.03
CA GLU A 15 12.63 28.33 -17.56
C GLU A 15 12.39 27.37 -16.40
N LEU A 16 11.23 26.70 -16.37
CA LEU A 16 10.84 25.82 -15.26
C LEU A 16 11.55 24.44 -15.39
N THR A 17 12.88 24.44 -15.36
CA THR A 17 13.73 23.26 -15.51
C THR A 17 13.79 22.38 -14.25
N ARG A 18 12.63 21.88 -13.82
CA ARG A 18 12.54 20.59 -13.10
C ARG A 18 11.11 20.06 -13.10
N SER A 19 10.75 19.33 -14.16
CA SER A 19 9.56 18.44 -14.14
C SER A 19 9.89 17.19 -13.32
N GLN A 20 10.21 17.37 -12.04
CA GLN A 20 10.47 16.26 -11.11
C GLN A 20 9.10 15.71 -10.70
N SER A 21 8.87 14.41 -10.90
CA SER A 21 7.56 13.82 -10.60
C SER A 21 7.26 13.92 -9.10
N GLN A 22 5.98 13.98 -8.73
CA GLN A 22 5.58 14.09 -7.32
C GLN A 22 6.16 12.93 -6.48
N SER A 23 6.22 11.73 -7.06
CA SER A 23 6.88 10.54 -6.49
C SER A 23 8.38 10.74 -6.27
N GLN A 24 9.09 11.37 -7.22
CA GLN A 24 10.52 11.69 -7.08
C GLN A 24 10.76 12.72 -5.96
N VAL A 25 9.93 13.78 -5.86
CA VAL A 25 10.04 14.78 -4.80
C VAL A 25 9.80 14.16 -3.42
N VAL A 26 8.82 13.25 -3.31
CA VAL A 26 8.56 12.49 -2.07
C VAL A 26 9.70 11.52 -1.75
N ALA A 27 10.27 10.82 -2.74
CA ALA A 27 11.41 9.93 -2.57
C ALA A 27 12.67 10.69 -2.10
N GLU A 28 12.97 11.87 -2.69
CA GLU A 28 14.07 12.73 -2.28
C GLU A 28 13.92 13.18 -0.82
N LYS A 29 12.70 13.56 -0.43
CA LYS A 29 12.41 13.94 0.96
C LYS A 29 12.52 12.76 1.92
N LEU A 30 12.01 11.59 1.56
CA LEU A 30 12.13 10.38 2.38
C LEU A 30 13.59 9.91 2.55
N ARG A 31 14.47 10.18 1.57
CA ARG A 31 15.92 9.95 1.71
C ARG A 31 16.54 10.89 2.73
N GLN A 32 16.15 12.16 2.73
CA GLN A 32 16.60 13.14 3.72
C GLN A 32 16.08 12.82 5.13
N ASP A 33 14.83 12.34 5.24
CA ASP A 33 14.21 11.97 6.51
C ASP A 33 14.66 10.57 7.04
N GLY A 34 15.58 9.86 6.36
CA GLY A 34 16.05 8.52 6.73
C GLY A 34 15.01 7.38 6.61
N LEU A 35 13.83 7.69 6.06
CA LEU A 35 12.70 6.78 5.92
C LEU A 35 12.73 5.97 4.61
N PHE A 36 13.56 6.35 3.64
CA PHE A 36 13.65 5.67 2.34
C PHE A 36 14.06 4.20 2.48
N ASP A 37 15.08 3.90 3.28
CA ASP A 37 15.53 2.53 3.56
C ASP A 37 14.43 1.66 4.20
N ILE A 38 13.57 2.27 5.02
CA ILE A 38 12.42 1.58 5.65
C ILE A 38 11.38 1.26 4.58
N VAL A 39 11.05 2.23 3.73
CA VAL A 39 10.09 2.07 2.61
C VAL A 39 10.56 1.01 1.61
N GLU A 40 11.86 1.00 1.28
CA GLU A 40 12.46 -0.01 0.40
C GLU A 40 12.44 -1.42 1.03
N LYS A 41 12.83 -1.56 2.30
CA LYS A 41 12.74 -2.84 3.05
C LYS A 41 11.31 -3.37 3.13
N ILE A 42 10.33 -2.50 3.33
CA ILE A 42 8.91 -2.88 3.34
C ILE A 42 8.49 -3.38 1.95
N MET A 43 8.88 -2.70 0.87
CA MET A 43 8.55 -3.15 -0.49
C MET A 43 9.22 -4.50 -0.84
N GLN A 44 10.48 -4.71 -0.44
CA GLN A 44 11.15 -6.01 -0.56
C GLN A 44 10.41 -7.13 0.22
N ALA A 45 9.87 -6.82 1.40
CA ALA A 45 9.06 -7.76 2.17
C ALA A 45 7.69 -8.02 1.52
N VAL A 46 7.07 -7.01 0.89
CA VAL A 46 5.84 -7.17 0.07
C VAL A 46 6.07 -8.17 -1.05
N ASP A 47 7.14 -8.02 -1.84
CA ASP A 47 7.42 -8.91 -2.97
C ASP A 47 7.72 -10.34 -2.52
N GLN A 48 8.50 -10.52 -1.45
CA GLN A 48 8.78 -11.84 -0.87
C GLN A 48 7.50 -12.54 -0.41
N VAL A 49 6.63 -11.84 0.34
CA VAL A 49 5.36 -12.39 0.84
C VAL A 49 4.40 -12.68 -0.33
N ALA A 50 4.32 -11.81 -1.33
CA ALA A 50 3.52 -12.03 -2.53
C ALA A 50 3.99 -13.26 -3.33
N ALA A 51 5.31 -13.43 -3.50
CA ALA A 51 5.89 -14.61 -4.16
C ALA A 51 5.63 -15.90 -3.37
N GLN A 52 5.74 -15.87 -2.04
CA GLN A 52 5.42 -17.01 -1.16
C GLN A 52 3.96 -17.44 -1.28
N MET A 53 3.01 -16.49 -1.29
CA MET A 53 1.57 -16.80 -1.40
C MET A 53 1.15 -17.28 -2.79
N ASN A 54 1.80 -16.76 -3.84
CA ASN A 54 1.57 -17.18 -5.23
C ASN A 54 2.25 -18.53 -5.57
N SER A 55 3.14 -19.03 -4.71
CA SER A 55 3.73 -20.36 -4.86
C SER A 55 2.69 -21.46 -4.64
N LYS A 56 2.60 -22.39 -5.59
CA LYS A 56 1.66 -23.53 -5.54
C LYS A 56 2.15 -24.69 -4.65
N ASN A 57 3.34 -24.59 -4.06
CA ASN A 57 3.88 -25.66 -3.21
C ASN A 57 3.08 -25.74 -1.89
N GLY A 58 2.43 -26.89 -1.65
CA GLY A 58 1.39 -27.06 -0.63
C GLY A 58 1.83 -27.00 0.84
N ASN A 59 3.12 -26.81 1.14
CA ASN A 59 3.70 -27.14 2.44
C ASN A 59 3.86 -25.93 3.39
N SER A 60 3.45 -24.72 3.00
CA SER A 60 3.93 -23.47 3.63
C SER A 60 2.94 -22.76 4.58
N CYS A 61 1.74 -23.28 4.83
CA CYS A 61 0.67 -22.56 5.57
C CYS A 61 1.06 -22.01 6.96
N ILE A 62 2.05 -22.61 7.62
CA ILE A 62 2.57 -22.14 8.92
C ILE A 62 3.74 -21.15 8.76
N LEU A 63 4.61 -21.34 7.75
CA LEU A 63 5.92 -20.67 7.65
C LEU A 63 5.86 -19.18 7.28
N TYR A 64 4.80 -18.71 6.63
CA TYR A 64 4.68 -17.30 6.22
C TYR A 64 3.72 -16.48 7.10
N LYS A 65 3.06 -17.06 8.11
CA LYS A 65 2.02 -16.34 8.89
C LYS A 65 2.58 -15.10 9.59
N ASP A 66 3.67 -15.26 10.32
CA ASP A 66 4.28 -14.16 11.08
C ASP A 66 4.84 -13.09 10.13
N ASN A 67 5.41 -13.50 8.98
CA ASN A 67 5.87 -12.59 7.93
C ASN A 67 4.71 -11.75 7.37
N VAL A 68 3.56 -12.37 7.08
CA VAL A 68 2.35 -11.65 6.62
C VAL A 68 1.83 -10.69 7.69
N ILE A 69 1.71 -11.13 8.94
CA ILE A 69 1.17 -10.30 10.03
C ILE A 69 2.10 -9.10 10.30
N ASN A 70 3.40 -9.33 10.37
CA ASN A 70 4.43 -8.31 10.55
C ASN A 70 4.45 -7.31 9.36
N LEU A 71 4.36 -7.81 8.13
CA LEU A 71 4.21 -6.97 6.94
C LEU A 71 2.94 -6.10 6.99
N CYS A 72 1.80 -6.67 7.38
CA CYS A 72 0.55 -5.93 7.53
C CYS A 72 0.68 -4.79 8.57
N GLN A 73 1.39 -5.01 9.68
CA GLN A 73 1.65 -3.98 10.68
C GLN A 73 2.52 -2.85 10.11
N HIS A 74 3.63 -3.18 9.42
CA HIS A 74 4.49 -2.19 8.79
C HIS A 74 3.79 -1.40 7.69
N LEU A 75 3.01 -2.05 6.81
CA LEU A 75 2.21 -1.36 5.80
C LEU A 75 1.12 -0.48 6.40
N LYS A 76 0.51 -0.83 7.53
CA LYS A 76 -0.45 0.07 8.21
C LYS A 76 0.21 1.36 8.73
N MET A 77 1.50 1.33 9.09
CA MET A 77 2.24 2.52 9.55
C MET A 77 2.84 3.33 8.40
N TYR A 78 3.42 2.67 7.40
CA TYR A 78 4.21 3.32 6.35
C TYR A 78 3.59 3.25 4.95
N GLY A 79 2.43 2.59 4.78
CA GLY A 79 1.82 2.32 3.47
C GLY A 79 1.56 3.56 2.62
N ALA A 80 1.21 4.69 3.24
CA ALA A 80 1.04 5.97 2.53
C ALA A 80 2.36 6.51 1.93
N TYR A 81 3.51 6.15 2.49
CA TYR A 81 4.83 6.47 1.93
C TYR A 81 5.25 5.45 0.88
N VAL A 82 5.02 4.16 1.14
CA VAL A 82 5.28 3.06 0.17
C VAL A 82 4.47 3.28 -1.11
N GLU A 83 3.20 3.61 -1.01
CA GLU A 83 2.32 3.84 -2.17
C GLU A 83 2.77 5.03 -3.01
N ARG A 84 3.23 6.13 -2.42
CA ARG A 84 3.72 7.30 -3.16
C ARG A 84 5.00 7.05 -3.96
N VAL A 85 5.78 6.03 -3.58
CA VAL A 85 7.08 5.70 -4.22
C VAL A 85 6.96 4.48 -5.13
N TYR A 86 6.16 3.47 -4.75
CA TYR A 86 6.09 2.16 -5.38
C TYR A 86 4.64 1.75 -5.76
N GLU A 87 3.79 2.72 -6.12
CA GLU A 87 2.36 2.54 -6.42
C GLU A 87 2.06 1.30 -7.28
N ASP A 88 2.73 1.16 -8.44
CA ASP A 88 2.51 0.06 -9.38
C ASP A 88 2.90 -1.31 -8.82
N GLN A 89 3.97 -1.38 -8.03
CA GLN A 89 4.40 -2.63 -7.40
C GLN A 89 3.40 -3.03 -6.30
N LEU A 90 2.99 -2.06 -5.47
CA LEU A 90 2.01 -2.24 -4.42
C LEU A 90 0.64 -2.61 -5.00
N ASN A 91 0.25 -2.06 -6.15
CA ASN A 91 -0.97 -2.43 -6.90
C ASN A 91 -0.95 -3.90 -7.30
N ARG A 92 0.15 -4.39 -7.89
CA ARG A 92 0.31 -5.81 -8.25
C ARG A 92 0.26 -6.73 -7.04
N ALA A 93 0.96 -6.38 -5.96
CA ALA A 93 0.95 -7.16 -4.72
C ALA A 93 -0.47 -7.26 -4.10
N PHE A 94 -1.24 -6.17 -4.09
CA PHE A 94 -2.60 -6.18 -3.56
C PHE A 94 -3.62 -6.95 -4.42
N VAL A 95 -3.33 -7.25 -5.69
CA VAL A 95 -4.10 -8.25 -6.45
C VAL A 95 -3.86 -9.65 -5.87
N ILE A 96 -2.60 -10.01 -5.63
CA ILE A 96 -2.23 -11.30 -5.02
C ILE A 96 -2.82 -11.43 -3.62
N PHE A 97 -2.72 -10.38 -2.79
CA PHE A 97 -3.26 -10.39 -1.42
C PHE A 97 -4.79 -10.57 -1.40
N ARG A 98 -5.51 -9.95 -2.33
CA ARG A 98 -6.97 -10.11 -2.49
C ARG A 98 -7.34 -11.54 -2.91
N ASN A 99 -6.67 -12.08 -3.92
CA ASN A 99 -6.89 -13.45 -4.39
C ASN A 99 -6.61 -14.47 -3.27
N PHE A 100 -5.54 -14.25 -2.50
CA PHE A 100 -5.17 -15.13 -1.40
C PHE A 100 -6.13 -15.02 -0.20
N ALA A 101 -6.64 -13.83 0.09
CA ALA A 101 -7.65 -13.64 1.14
C ALA A 101 -8.99 -14.36 0.83
N GLN A 102 -9.27 -14.66 -0.44
CA GLN A 102 -10.43 -15.45 -0.88
C GLN A 102 -10.21 -16.98 -0.79
N ASP A 103 -8.96 -17.44 -0.71
CA ASP A 103 -8.63 -18.86 -0.56
C ASP A 103 -9.09 -19.34 0.83
N ASN A 104 -10.13 -20.17 0.86
CA ASN A 104 -10.73 -20.67 2.10
C ASN A 104 -10.02 -21.91 2.68
N GLU A 105 -9.12 -22.54 1.92
CA GLU A 105 -8.52 -23.84 2.26
C GLU A 105 -7.07 -23.70 2.71
N ARG A 106 -6.29 -22.81 2.08
CA ARG A 106 -4.86 -22.62 2.34
C ARG A 106 -4.55 -21.54 3.38
N LEU A 107 -5.53 -20.70 3.75
CA LEU A 107 -5.32 -19.53 4.60
C LEU A 107 -6.06 -19.62 5.94
N ASP A 108 -5.30 -19.43 7.02
CA ASP A 108 -5.80 -19.34 8.39
C ASP A 108 -6.63 -18.07 8.64
N ASN A 109 -7.64 -18.18 9.51
CA ASN A 109 -8.59 -17.10 9.81
C ASN A 109 -7.91 -15.86 10.40
N LEU A 110 -6.86 -16.01 11.21
CA LEU A 110 -6.11 -14.89 11.78
C LEU A 110 -5.37 -14.11 10.69
N THR A 111 -4.61 -14.81 9.84
CA THR A 111 -3.88 -14.20 8.72
C THR A 111 -4.83 -13.57 7.71
N ARG A 112 -6.00 -14.18 7.46
CA ARG A 112 -7.07 -13.59 6.62
C ARG A 112 -7.59 -12.28 7.21
N LEU A 113 -7.84 -12.20 8.52
CA LEU A 113 -8.30 -10.96 9.16
C LEU A 113 -7.28 -9.82 9.02
N HIS A 114 -5.99 -10.11 9.17
CA HIS A 114 -4.93 -9.11 8.96
C HIS A 114 -4.84 -8.63 7.50
N LEU A 115 -4.98 -9.53 6.53
CA LEU A 115 -5.02 -9.15 5.11
C LEU A 115 -6.26 -8.30 4.78
N LEU A 116 -7.44 -8.64 5.32
CA LEU A 116 -8.68 -7.87 5.13
C LEU A 116 -8.56 -6.46 5.76
N GLU A 117 -8.04 -6.35 6.98
CA GLU A 117 -7.78 -5.05 7.63
C GLU A 117 -6.82 -4.20 6.79
N LEU A 118 -5.76 -4.80 6.24
CA LEU A 118 -4.79 -4.12 5.38
C LEU A 118 -5.44 -3.61 4.07
N ILE A 119 -6.26 -4.45 3.41
CA ILE A 119 -6.97 -4.07 2.18
C ILE A 119 -7.95 -2.93 2.46
N GLU A 120 -8.71 -2.99 3.55
CA GLU A 120 -9.68 -1.93 3.92
C GLU A 120 -8.97 -0.64 4.38
N SER A 121 -7.79 -0.75 5.00
CA SER A 121 -6.93 0.40 5.32
C SER A 121 -6.47 1.12 4.06
N ARG A 122 -6.05 0.36 3.03
CA ARG A 122 -5.63 0.93 1.74
C ARG A 122 -6.80 1.55 0.97
N ALA A 123 -7.97 0.90 0.95
CA ALA A 123 -9.18 1.45 0.31
C ALA A 123 -9.62 2.80 0.91
N ARG A 124 -9.27 3.08 2.17
CA ARG A 124 -9.46 4.39 2.83
C ARG A 124 -8.29 5.37 2.65
N GLY A 125 -7.32 5.08 1.79
CA GLY A 125 -6.12 5.90 1.60
C GLY A 125 -5.23 5.94 2.84
N TRP A 126 -5.06 4.80 3.51
CA TRP A 126 -4.30 4.61 4.75
C TRP A 126 -4.83 5.36 5.98
N LYS A 127 -6.04 5.94 5.89
CA LYS A 127 -6.72 6.58 7.00
C LYS A 127 -7.33 5.52 7.92
N GLY A 128 -6.58 5.13 8.95
CA GLY A 128 -7.11 4.31 10.04
C GLY A 128 -8.23 5.07 10.77
N SER A 129 -9.40 4.45 10.91
CA SER A 129 -10.42 4.91 11.85
C SER A 129 -10.32 4.12 13.15
N GLU A 130 -10.62 4.77 14.28
CA GLU A 130 -10.63 4.10 15.58
C GLU A 130 -11.65 2.96 15.60
N GLY A 131 -12.83 3.17 14.99
CA GLY A 131 -13.86 2.14 14.82
C GLY A 131 -13.39 0.92 14.02
N MET A 132 -12.67 1.10 12.90
CA MET A 132 -12.04 -0.01 12.16
C MET A 132 -11.04 -0.75 13.06
N THR A 133 -10.13 0.00 13.67
CA THR A 133 -9.04 -0.55 14.47
C THR A 133 -9.57 -1.34 15.67
N GLN A 134 -10.64 -0.84 16.31
CA GLN A 134 -11.32 -1.49 17.41
C GLN A 134 -12.11 -2.72 16.94
N TYR A 135 -12.77 -2.65 15.77
CA TYR A 135 -13.49 -3.78 15.18
C TYR A 135 -12.55 -4.94 14.85
N TYR A 136 -11.46 -4.69 14.09
CA TYR A 136 -10.51 -5.73 13.74
C TYR A 136 -9.76 -6.25 14.97
N ARG A 137 -9.35 -5.40 15.91
CA ARG A 137 -8.77 -5.84 17.20
C ARG A 137 -9.74 -6.74 17.97
N LYS A 138 -11.02 -6.36 18.07
CA LYS A 138 -12.05 -7.18 18.73
C LYS A 138 -12.28 -8.50 17.99
N LYS A 139 -12.25 -8.51 16.64
CA LYS A 139 -12.39 -9.73 15.84
C LYS A 139 -11.18 -10.64 15.92
N ILE A 140 -9.96 -10.13 15.83
CA ILE A 140 -8.71 -10.87 16.05
C ILE A 140 -8.73 -11.53 17.45
N ASN A 141 -9.24 -10.83 18.46
CA ASN A 141 -9.42 -11.37 19.81
C ASN A 141 -10.64 -12.34 19.96
N GLN A 142 -11.47 -12.54 18.92
CA GLN A 142 -12.72 -13.32 18.96
C GLN A 142 -12.81 -14.45 17.92
N PHE A 143 -11.92 -14.51 16.93
CA PHE A 143 -11.96 -15.44 15.80
C PHE A 143 -10.64 -16.21 15.65
N THR A 144 -10.60 -17.44 15.14
CA THR A 144 -11.66 -18.47 14.95
C THR A 144 -12.91 -18.14 14.09
N VAL A 145 -14.06 -17.82 14.69
CA VAL A 145 -15.39 -18.33 14.25
C VAL A 145 -16.07 -17.62 13.05
N SER A 146 -15.78 -18.07 11.82
CA SER A 146 -16.64 -17.97 10.60
C SER A 146 -16.56 -16.69 9.74
N CYS A 147 -15.80 -16.77 8.65
CA CYS A 147 -15.40 -15.63 7.80
C CYS A 147 -16.31 -15.35 6.56
N ARG A 148 -17.56 -15.83 6.51
CA ARG A 148 -18.29 -15.93 5.22
C ARG A 148 -18.97 -14.66 4.67
N PHE A 149 -19.21 -13.63 5.48
CA PHE A 149 -20.07 -12.48 5.07
C PHE A 149 -19.34 -11.21 4.59
N TRP A 150 -18.03 -11.10 4.75
CA TRP A 150 -17.31 -9.82 4.55
C TRP A 150 -16.83 -9.55 3.12
N TYR A 151 -16.89 -10.54 2.23
CA TYR A 151 -16.36 -10.45 0.86
C TYR A 151 -17.06 -9.41 -0.05
N ARG A 152 -18.32 -9.03 0.23
CA ARG A 152 -19.09 -8.14 -0.66
C ARG A 152 -18.93 -6.63 -0.39
N ALA A 153 -18.45 -6.23 0.78
CA ALA A 153 -18.34 -4.80 1.13
C ALA A 153 -17.00 -4.16 0.69
N VAL A 154 -15.92 -4.95 0.65
CA VAL A 154 -14.56 -4.47 0.35
C VAL A 154 -14.24 -4.46 -1.16
N PHE A 155 -15.12 -5.04 -1.99
CA PHE A 155 -14.91 -5.25 -3.43
C PHE A 155 -15.77 -4.36 -4.35
N PHE A 156 -16.48 -3.36 -3.80
CA PHE A 156 -17.39 -2.47 -4.54
C PHE A 156 -17.08 -0.97 -4.34
N LEU A 157 -15.79 -0.65 -4.21
CA LEU A 157 -15.20 0.69 -4.26
C LEU A 157 -14.04 0.67 -5.27
#